data_AF-A0A8H6HTS9-F1
#
_entry.id   AF-A0A8H6HTS9-F1
#
_cell.length_a   1.000
_cell.length_b   1.000
_cell.length_c   1.000
_cell.angle_alpha   90.00
_cell.angle_beta   90.00
_cell.angle_gamma   90.00
#
_symmetry.space_group_name_H-M   'P 1'
#
loop_
_entity.id
_entity.type
_entity.pdbx_description
1 polymer ?
#
loop_
_entity_poly.entity_id
_entity_poly.type
_entity_poly.pdbx_seq_one_letter_code
_entity_poly.pdbx_strand_id
1 'polypeptide(L)'
;MLTFKVLSALALAMAAKALPNAPALKPALPSKSPNYWFSFGDSYTQTGFDPTGVLPSVGNPLGNPPYPGWTSTGGENWVDYVATKYNKSVLLTYNYAYGGAVINETLVTPWQPGLKHLTDQVAQFLEGAGPKKGGEKWTGANSATRRTPAGRRLAGRTGSTMSLPSTIRVCF
;
A
#
# COMPACT_ATOMS: atom_id res chain seq x y z
N MET A 1 47.26 -23.17 40.05
CA MET A 1 45.84 -23.50 40.27
C MET A 1 45.02 -22.92 39.13
N LEU A 2 44.11 -23.75 38.61
CA LEU A 2 43.04 -23.49 37.63
C LEU A 2 43.39 -23.25 36.14
N THR A 3 43.34 -24.39 35.45
CA THR A 3 42.91 -24.66 34.07
C THR A 3 41.70 -23.84 33.56
N PHE A 4 41.63 -23.58 32.24
CA PHE A 4 40.55 -24.07 31.35
C PHE A 4 40.87 -23.80 29.85
N LYS A 5 40.80 -24.87 29.05
CA LYS A 5 40.86 -24.91 27.57
C LYS A 5 39.69 -24.14 26.94
N VAL A 6 39.88 -23.48 25.80
CA VAL A 6 38.97 -23.47 24.61
C VAL A 6 39.80 -22.98 23.41
N LEU A 7 40.30 -23.88 22.54
CA LEU A 7 39.74 -24.35 21.27
C LEU A 7 40.05 -23.46 20.05
N SER A 8 40.74 -24.09 19.11
CA SER A 8 41.09 -23.68 17.75
C SER A 8 39.94 -23.06 16.96
N ALA A 9 40.23 -22.04 16.17
CA ALA A 9 39.47 -21.69 14.98
C ALA A 9 40.41 -21.68 13.77
N LEU A 10 40.43 -22.80 13.06
CA LEU A 10 41.01 -22.95 11.73
C LEU A 10 40.16 -22.14 10.74
N ALA A 11 40.67 -21.01 10.27
CA ALA A 11 40.01 -20.26 9.19
C ALA A 11 40.22 -21.02 7.86
N LEU A 12 39.21 -21.77 7.43
CA LEU A 12 39.17 -22.37 6.11
C LEU A 12 38.82 -21.27 5.09
N ALA A 13 39.84 -20.70 4.45
CA ALA A 13 39.66 -19.85 3.29
C ALA A 13 39.16 -20.71 2.12
N MET A 14 37.84 -20.73 1.89
CA MET A 14 37.29 -21.23 0.64
C MET A 14 37.29 -20.09 -0.38
N ALA A 15 38.28 -20.13 -1.27
CA ALA A 15 38.31 -19.31 -2.47
C ALA A 15 37.13 -19.72 -3.37
N ALA A 16 36.07 -18.91 -3.40
CA ALA A 16 35.05 -19.01 -4.43
C ALA A 16 35.69 -18.59 -5.76
N LYS A 17 36.08 -19.58 -6.58
CA LYS A 17 36.44 -19.35 -7.98
C LYS A 17 35.24 -18.71 -8.67
N ALA A 18 35.36 -17.42 -8.98
CA ALA A 18 34.41 -16.73 -9.84
C ALA A 18 34.40 -17.40 -11.21
N LEU A 19 33.29 -18.04 -11.55
CA LEU A 19 32.99 -18.45 -12.92
C LEU A 19 32.72 -17.17 -13.73
N PRO A 20 33.46 -16.90 -14.82
CA PRO A 20 33.16 -15.76 -15.66
C PRO A 20 31.88 -16.06 -16.46
N ASN A 21 30.98 -15.08 -16.48
CA ASN A 21 29.77 -15.01 -17.31
C ASN A 21 28.65 -16.01 -17.00
N ALA A 22 27.99 -15.84 -15.85
CA ALA A 22 26.55 -16.09 -15.80
C ALA A 22 25.85 -14.85 -16.36
N PRO A 23 25.02 -14.96 -17.43
CA PRO A 23 24.19 -13.82 -17.84
C PRO A 23 23.32 -13.41 -16.65
N ALA A 24 23.36 -12.13 -16.31
CA ALA A 24 22.46 -11.57 -15.31
C ALA A 24 21.02 -11.92 -15.73
N LEU A 25 20.37 -12.79 -14.97
CA LEU A 25 18.95 -13.09 -15.14
C LEU A 25 18.20 -11.76 -14.94
N LYS A 26 17.76 -11.16 -16.04
CA LYS A 26 16.73 -10.11 -15.97
C LYS A 26 15.58 -10.68 -15.16
N PRO A 27 15.11 -10.02 -14.08
CA PRO A 27 13.94 -10.49 -13.37
C PRO A 27 12.82 -10.66 -14.39
N ALA A 28 12.34 -11.89 -14.57
CA ALA A 28 11.20 -12.14 -15.43
C ALA A 28 10.04 -11.33 -14.87
N LEU A 29 9.52 -10.39 -15.65
CA LEU A 29 8.26 -9.73 -15.33
C LEU A 29 7.23 -10.85 -15.07
N PRO A 30 6.44 -10.79 -13.99
CA PRO A 30 5.43 -11.80 -13.74
C PRO A 30 4.54 -11.94 -14.99
N SER A 31 4.24 -13.18 -15.38
CA SER A 31 3.51 -13.48 -16.63
C SER A 31 2.06 -12.96 -16.66
N LYS A 32 1.60 -12.30 -15.59
CA LYS A 32 0.39 -11.49 -15.55
C LYS A 32 0.72 -10.08 -15.06
N SER A 33 0.21 -9.09 -15.80
CA SER A 33 0.17 -7.70 -15.36
C SER A 33 -0.46 -7.59 -13.96
N PRO A 34 0.11 -6.77 -13.07
CA PRO A 34 -0.45 -6.61 -11.73
C PRO A 34 -1.83 -5.95 -11.78
N ASN A 35 -2.61 -6.23 -10.74
CA ASN A 35 -3.82 -5.50 -10.41
C ASN A 35 -3.48 -4.32 -9.49
N TYR A 36 -4.32 -3.30 -9.52
CA TYR A 36 -4.15 -2.06 -8.77
C TYR A 36 -5.32 -1.88 -7.83
N TRP A 37 -5.01 -1.41 -6.64
CA TRP A 37 -6.02 -1.10 -5.65
C TRP A 37 -5.77 0.28 -5.05
N PHE A 38 -6.78 1.12 -5.13
CA PHE A 38 -6.80 2.43 -4.50
C PHE A 38 -7.77 2.40 -3.32
N SER A 39 -7.28 2.60 -2.11
CA SER A 39 -8.10 2.63 -0.91
C SER A 39 -8.10 4.00 -0.26
N PHE A 40 -9.27 4.38 0.24
CA PHE A 40 -9.56 5.64 0.91
C PHE A 40 -10.32 5.35 2.20
N GLY A 41 -10.12 6.15 3.23
CA GLY A 41 -10.82 5.95 4.50
C GLY A 41 -10.13 6.55 5.70
N ASP A 42 -10.38 5.93 6.84
CA ASP A 42 -9.95 6.39 8.17
C ASP A 42 -8.97 5.39 8.83
N SER A 43 -8.89 5.45 10.16
CA SER A 43 -8.06 4.59 11.00
C SER A 43 -8.28 3.09 10.81
N TYR A 44 -9.45 2.66 10.33
CA TYR A 44 -9.72 1.24 10.05
C TYR A 44 -9.01 0.73 8.80
N THR A 45 -8.54 1.63 7.94
CA THR A 45 -7.92 1.29 6.65
C THR A 45 -6.46 1.76 6.60
N GLN A 46 -6.08 2.77 7.39
CA GLN A 46 -4.74 3.36 7.38
C GLN A 46 -3.62 2.32 7.57
N THR A 47 -2.60 2.44 6.72
CA THR A 47 -1.27 1.80 6.85
C THR A 47 -0.12 2.83 6.86
N GLY A 48 -0.42 4.12 6.65
CA GLY A 48 0.58 5.21 6.69
C GLY A 48 1.25 5.52 5.34
N PHE A 49 0.68 5.08 4.22
CA PHE A 49 1.23 5.31 2.88
C PHE A 49 1.40 6.81 2.56
N ASP A 50 2.57 7.15 2.06
CA ASP A 50 2.94 8.47 1.54
C ASP A 50 3.08 8.38 0.00
N PRO A 51 2.28 9.15 -0.76
CA PRO A 51 2.36 9.16 -2.22
C PRO A 51 3.68 9.71 -2.79
N THR A 52 4.49 10.39 -1.97
CA THR A 52 5.83 10.88 -2.35
C THR A 52 6.94 9.88 -2.02
N GLY A 53 6.63 8.82 -1.28
CA GLY A 53 7.56 7.78 -0.87
C GLY A 53 7.75 6.67 -1.90
N VAL A 54 8.22 5.51 -1.43
CA VAL A 54 8.40 4.31 -2.28
C VAL A 54 7.04 3.80 -2.73
N LEU A 55 6.77 3.83 -4.03
CA LEU A 55 5.49 3.41 -4.59
C LEU A 55 5.34 1.88 -4.63
N PRO A 56 4.10 1.36 -4.65
CA PRO A 56 3.81 -0.06 -4.82
C PRO A 56 4.46 -0.64 -6.07
N SER A 57 5.14 -1.77 -5.91
CA SER A 57 5.80 -2.48 -7.00
C SER A 57 5.75 -4.00 -6.81
N VAL A 58 6.09 -4.76 -7.86
CA VAL A 58 6.15 -6.23 -7.76
C VAL A 58 7.25 -6.60 -6.75
N GLY A 59 6.89 -7.37 -5.72
CA GLY A 59 7.79 -7.71 -4.60
C GLY A 59 7.68 -6.76 -3.40
N ASN A 60 7.13 -5.57 -3.59
CA ASN A 60 6.74 -4.64 -2.52
C ASN A 60 5.34 -4.06 -2.79
N PRO A 61 4.27 -4.87 -2.62
CA PRO A 61 2.92 -4.53 -3.07
C PRO A 61 2.28 -3.34 -2.35
N LEU A 62 2.81 -2.96 -1.18
CA LEU A 62 2.34 -1.80 -0.40
C LEU A 62 3.27 -0.58 -0.56
N GLY A 63 4.51 -0.78 -1.01
CA GLY A 63 5.47 0.28 -1.26
C GLY A 63 6.05 0.84 0.04
N ASN A 64 5.31 1.74 0.67
CA ASN A 64 5.69 2.39 1.92
C ASN A 64 4.47 2.51 2.85
N PRO A 65 4.69 2.67 4.16
CA PRO A 65 5.94 2.51 4.94
C PRO A 65 6.39 1.03 5.01
N PRO A 66 7.50 0.68 5.71
CA PRO A 66 7.86 -0.72 5.95
C PRO A 66 6.70 -1.52 6.54
N TYR A 67 6.42 -2.69 5.95
CA TYR A 67 5.33 -3.58 6.35
C TYR A 67 5.41 -3.98 7.84
N PRO A 68 4.29 -3.99 8.59
CA PRO A 68 2.90 -3.74 8.18
C PRO A 68 2.48 -2.26 8.24
N GLY A 69 3.43 -1.36 8.44
CA GLY A 69 3.20 0.07 8.51
C GLY A 69 2.54 0.55 9.80
N TRP A 70 1.87 1.70 9.69
CA TRP A 70 1.21 2.38 10.80
C TRP A 70 -0.28 2.07 10.77
N THR A 71 -0.67 1.04 11.51
CA THR A 71 -2.07 0.59 11.59
C THR A 71 -2.64 0.81 12.99
N SER A 72 -3.96 0.86 13.08
CA SER A 72 -4.67 0.93 14.36
C SER A 72 -4.81 -0.43 15.06
N THR A 73 -4.31 -1.52 14.46
CA THR A 73 -4.42 -2.88 15.01
C THR A 73 -3.18 -3.28 15.83
N GLY A 74 -2.12 -2.46 15.83
CA GLY A 74 -0.83 -2.82 16.45
C GLY A 74 -0.04 -3.87 15.64
N GLY A 75 -0.47 -4.14 14.40
CA GLY A 75 0.11 -5.14 13.52
C GLY A 75 -0.50 -5.04 12.11
N GLU A 76 -0.70 -6.16 11.44
CA GLU A 76 -1.34 -6.17 10.12
C GLU A 76 -2.81 -5.76 10.23
N ASN A 77 -3.29 -4.90 9.33
CA ASN A 77 -4.70 -4.61 9.16
C ASN A 77 -5.28 -5.39 7.97
N TRP A 78 -6.58 -5.25 7.72
CA TRP A 78 -7.24 -5.99 6.63
C TRP A 78 -6.71 -5.65 5.23
N VAL A 79 -6.19 -4.44 5.00
CA VAL A 79 -5.55 -4.04 3.74
C VAL A 79 -4.28 -4.85 3.54
N ASP A 80 -3.47 -5.00 4.58
CA ASP A 80 -2.26 -5.81 4.56
C ASP A 80 -2.56 -7.26 4.19
N TYR A 81 -3.57 -7.87 4.84
CA TYR A 81 -4.00 -9.23 4.54
C TYR A 81 -4.43 -9.40 3.09
N VAL A 82 -5.24 -8.48 2.56
CA VAL A 82 -5.69 -8.54 1.16
C VAL A 82 -4.53 -8.34 0.19
N ALA A 83 -3.62 -7.39 0.46
CA ALA A 83 -2.50 -7.09 -0.41
C ALA A 83 -1.43 -8.20 -0.43
N THR A 84 -1.22 -8.90 0.69
CA THR A 84 -0.06 -9.80 0.86
C THR A 84 -0.40 -11.29 1.03
N LYS A 85 -1.53 -11.64 1.65
CA LYS A 85 -1.85 -13.03 2.04
C LYS A 85 -3.02 -13.63 1.27
N TYR A 86 -4.05 -12.84 0.98
CA TYR A 86 -5.28 -13.31 0.35
C TYR A 86 -5.44 -12.86 -1.11
N ASN A 87 -4.38 -12.35 -1.72
CA ASN A 87 -4.38 -12.04 -3.14
C ASN A 87 -4.25 -13.31 -4.00
N LYS A 88 -4.98 -13.38 -5.11
CA LYS A 88 -4.84 -14.45 -6.14
C LYS A 88 -3.89 -14.04 -7.27
N SER A 89 -3.38 -12.82 -7.23
CA SER A 89 -2.56 -12.16 -8.24
C SER A 89 -1.86 -10.98 -7.58
N VAL A 90 -0.71 -10.55 -8.11
CA VAL A 90 0.00 -9.36 -7.62
C VAL A 90 -0.95 -8.15 -7.56
N LEU A 91 -1.10 -7.58 -6.37
CA LEU A 91 -1.99 -6.46 -6.08
C LEU A 91 -1.17 -5.27 -5.56
N LEU A 92 -0.99 -4.25 -6.40
CA LEU A 92 -0.28 -3.03 -6.05
C LEU A 92 -1.25 -2.07 -5.38
N THR A 93 -1.03 -1.79 -4.10
CA THR A 93 -2.01 -1.17 -3.21
C THR A 93 -1.56 0.23 -2.82
N TYR A 94 -2.34 1.22 -3.22
CA TYR A 94 -2.17 2.64 -2.94
C TYR A 94 -3.20 3.03 -1.89
N ASN A 95 -2.76 3.16 -0.64
CA ASN A 95 -3.67 3.32 0.50
C ASN A 95 -3.67 4.74 1.05
N TYR A 96 -4.49 5.62 0.49
CA TYR A 96 -4.60 7.01 0.91
C TYR A 96 -5.33 7.20 2.25
N ALA A 97 -5.76 6.13 2.93
CA ALA A 97 -6.51 6.24 4.19
C ALA A 97 -5.68 6.90 5.31
N TYR A 98 -6.33 7.78 6.07
CA TYR A 98 -5.69 8.56 7.13
C TYR A 98 -6.47 8.48 8.45
N GLY A 99 -5.77 8.19 9.54
CA GLY A 99 -6.35 8.06 10.87
C GLY A 99 -7.07 9.32 11.32
N GLY A 100 -8.33 9.19 11.74
CA GLY A 100 -9.15 10.33 12.15
C GLY A 100 -9.72 11.16 10.99
N ALA A 101 -9.61 10.69 9.74
CA ALA A 101 -10.25 11.34 8.60
C ALA A 101 -11.77 11.40 8.75
N VAL A 102 -12.36 12.56 8.45
CA VAL A 102 -13.80 12.73 8.23
C VAL A 102 -14.10 12.84 6.73
N ILE A 103 -15.38 12.84 6.37
CA ILE A 103 -15.81 13.03 4.97
C ILE A 103 -15.46 14.44 4.50
N ASN A 104 -15.76 15.44 5.32
CA ASN A 104 -15.49 16.85 5.06
C ASN A 104 -15.43 17.59 6.41
N GLU A 105 -14.33 18.30 6.67
CA GLU A 105 -14.11 19.06 7.92
C GLU A 105 -15.13 20.20 8.12
N THR A 106 -15.67 20.75 7.03
CA THR A 106 -16.69 21.80 7.10
C THR A 106 -18.06 21.28 7.53
N LEU A 107 -18.30 19.96 7.38
CA LEU A 107 -19.54 19.30 7.79
C LEU A 107 -19.41 18.65 9.17
N VAL A 108 -18.23 18.10 9.48
CA VAL A 108 -17.95 17.42 10.74
C VAL A 108 -16.59 17.90 11.24
N THR A 109 -16.58 18.59 12.39
CA THR A 109 -15.34 19.05 12.99
C THR A 109 -14.46 17.85 13.36
N PRO A 110 -13.23 17.76 12.84
CA PRO A 110 -12.30 16.71 13.20
C PRO A 110 -11.82 16.89 14.64
N TRP A 111 -11.25 15.83 15.22
CA TRP A 111 -10.74 15.86 16.59
C TRP A 111 -9.48 16.73 16.75
N GLN A 112 -8.75 16.99 15.66
CA GLN A 112 -7.61 17.90 15.60
C GLN A 112 -7.56 18.59 14.22
N PRO A 113 -7.15 19.87 14.13
CA PRO A 113 -6.92 20.53 12.83
C PRO A 113 -5.73 19.93 12.07
N GLY A 114 -5.75 20.09 10.74
CA GLY A 114 -4.64 19.70 9.86
C GLY A 114 -4.57 18.21 9.50
N LEU A 115 -5.62 17.44 9.79
CA LEU A 115 -5.73 16.05 9.36
C LEU A 115 -6.10 15.96 7.88
N LYS A 116 -5.72 14.87 7.22
CA LYS A 116 -6.12 14.61 5.84
C LYS A 116 -7.49 13.95 5.81
N HIS A 117 -8.42 14.54 5.09
CA HIS A 117 -9.80 14.08 4.98
C HIS A 117 -10.07 13.45 3.62
N LEU A 118 -11.25 12.86 3.45
CA LEU A 118 -11.57 12.14 2.21
C LEU A 118 -11.35 13.01 0.96
N THR A 119 -11.64 14.31 1.05
CA THR A 119 -11.38 15.29 -0.02
C THR A 119 -9.90 15.37 -0.37
N ASP A 120 -9.01 15.44 0.63
CA ASP A 120 -7.56 15.49 0.43
C ASP A 120 -7.02 14.18 -0.11
N GLN A 121 -7.54 13.05 0.37
CA GLN A 121 -7.14 11.72 -0.10
C GLN A 121 -7.47 11.54 -1.58
N VAL A 122 -8.65 12.00 -2.01
CA VAL A 122 -9.04 12.01 -3.42
C VAL A 122 -8.17 12.98 -4.22
N ALA A 123 -7.86 14.17 -3.68
CA ALA A 123 -6.94 15.10 -4.33
C ALA A 123 -5.55 14.49 -4.54
N GLN A 124 -4.98 13.83 -3.51
CA GLN A 124 -3.71 13.12 -3.62
C GLN A 124 -3.72 12.02 -4.68
N PHE A 125 -4.82 11.27 -4.80
CA PHE A 125 -5.00 10.33 -5.89
C PHE A 125 -5.02 11.05 -7.24
N LEU A 126 -5.82 12.10 -7.39
CA LEU A 126 -5.97 12.85 -8.65
C LEU A 126 -4.72 13.64 -9.05
N GLU A 127 -3.83 13.97 -8.13
CA GLU A 127 -2.55 14.61 -8.42
C GLU A 127 -1.45 13.59 -8.76
N GLY A 128 -1.51 12.42 -8.11
CA GLY A 128 -0.53 11.35 -8.21
C GLY A 128 -0.93 10.25 -9.19
N ALA A 129 -1.59 9.20 -8.70
CA ALA A 129 -1.87 7.98 -9.49
C ALA A 129 -3.04 8.12 -10.48
N GLY A 130 -3.83 9.19 -10.38
CA GLY A 130 -5.05 9.45 -11.14
C GLY A 130 -4.80 9.89 -12.59
N PRO A 131 -3.95 10.90 -12.86
CA PRO A 131 -3.54 11.24 -14.20
C PRO A 131 -2.56 10.17 -14.65
N LYS A 132 -3.03 9.19 -15.42
CA LYS A 132 -2.97 9.26 -16.90
C LYS A 132 -1.66 9.71 -17.58
N LYS A 133 -0.56 10.04 -16.89
CA LYS A 133 0.74 10.49 -17.42
C LYS A 133 1.48 9.37 -18.16
N GLY A 134 0.92 8.95 -19.30
CA GLY A 134 1.63 8.36 -20.45
C GLY A 134 2.38 7.03 -20.22
N GLY A 135 2.42 6.53 -18.98
CA GLY A 135 3.12 5.32 -18.57
C GLY A 135 2.36 4.52 -17.50
N GLU A 136 1.11 4.89 -17.17
CA GLU A 136 0.32 4.14 -16.20
C GLU A 136 0.06 2.72 -16.68
N LYS A 137 0.44 1.78 -15.82
CA LYS A 137 0.20 0.35 -15.99
C LYS A 137 -1.23 -0.07 -15.61
N TRP A 138 -2.06 0.85 -15.12
CA TRP A 138 -3.40 0.56 -14.63
C TRP A 138 -4.51 1.12 -15.53
N THR A 139 -5.55 0.32 -15.67
CA THR A 139 -6.75 0.53 -16.48
C THR A 139 -7.95 0.24 -15.60
N GLY A 140 -9.15 0.68 -16.02
CA GLY A 140 -10.38 0.36 -15.27
C GLY A 140 -10.68 -1.13 -15.15
N ALA A 141 -10.07 -1.96 -16.00
CA ALA A 141 -10.24 -3.41 -15.96
C ALA A 141 -9.34 -4.08 -14.90
N ASN A 142 -8.19 -3.50 -14.56
CA ASN A 142 -7.26 -4.04 -13.57
C ASN A 142 -7.09 -3.10 -12.35
N SER A 143 -8.04 -2.20 -12.11
CA SER A 143 -8.07 -1.35 -10.93
C SER A 143 -9.38 -1.43 -10.16
N ALA A 144 -9.30 -1.57 -8.84
CA ALA A 144 -10.44 -1.45 -7.94
C ALA A 144 -10.25 -0.24 -7.01
N THR A 145 -11.34 0.43 -6.66
CA THR A 145 -11.37 1.48 -5.63
C THR A 145 -12.26 1.04 -4.48
N ARG A 146 -11.79 1.19 -3.23
CA ARG A 146 -12.60 0.95 -2.03
C ARG A 146 -12.57 2.17 -1.11
N ARG A 147 -13.76 2.58 -0.67
CA ARG A 147 -13.94 3.61 0.36
C ARG A 147 -14.49 2.96 1.62
N THR A 148 -13.78 3.09 2.74
CA THR A 148 -14.37 2.77 4.05
C THR A 148 -15.09 4.01 4.57
N PRO A 149 -16.36 3.91 5.01
CA PRO A 149 -17.08 5.07 5.53
C PRO A 149 -16.40 5.63 6.78
N ALA A 150 -15.95 6.88 6.70
CA ALA A 150 -15.50 7.66 7.85
C ALA A 150 -16.71 8.00 8.75
N GLY A 151 -16.62 7.73 10.05
CA GLY A 151 -17.57 8.22 11.04
C GLY A 151 -18.91 7.48 11.10
N ARG A 152 -18.90 6.20 11.48
CA ARG A 152 -20.13 5.41 11.67
C ARG A 152 -20.91 5.85 12.94
N ARG A 153 -21.63 6.98 12.86
CA ARG A 153 -22.89 7.16 13.61
C ARG A 153 -24.04 7.06 12.61
N LEU A 154 -25.02 6.22 12.96
CA LEU A 154 -26.17 5.81 12.16
C LEU A 154 -26.86 7.02 11.51
N ALA A 155 -26.73 7.16 10.18
CA ALA A 155 -27.58 8.04 9.39
C ALA A 155 -27.87 7.36 8.06
N GLY A 156 -29.16 7.35 7.70
CA GLY A 156 -29.71 6.62 6.58
C GLY A 156 -29.05 6.95 5.24
N ARG A 157 -28.87 5.87 4.48
CA ARG A 157 -28.73 5.78 3.03
C ARG A 157 -29.21 7.04 2.29
N THR A 158 -28.27 7.90 1.91
CA THR A 158 -28.41 8.76 0.73
C THR A 158 -27.12 8.62 -0.07
N GLY A 159 -27.26 8.05 -1.27
CA GLY A 159 -26.16 7.84 -2.19
C GLY A 159 -25.75 9.17 -2.80
N SER A 160 -24.60 9.70 -2.39
CA SER A 160 -23.91 10.74 -3.14
C SER A 160 -22.93 10.05 -4.09
N THR A 161 -23.33 9.94 -5.37
CA THR A 161 -22.43 9.58 -6.46
C THR A 161 -21.42 10.70 -6.65
N MET A 162 -20.20 10.52 -6.14
CA MET A 162 -19.07 11.34 -6.56
C MET A 162 -18.74 10.92 -8.01
N SER A 163 -18.89 11.85 -8.95
CA SER A 163 -18.58 11.61 -10.36
C SER A 163 -17.08 11.39 -10.50
N LEU A 164 -16.69 10.12 -10.54
CA LEU A 164 -15.34 9.71 -10.91
C LEU A 164 -15.33 9.43 -12.42
N PRO A 165 -14.20 9.67 -13.12
CA PRO A 165 -14.08 9.34 -14.53
C PRO A 165 -14.49 7.87 -14.75
N SER A 166 -15.20 7.63 -15.87
CA SER A 166 -15.90 6.38 -16.27
C SER A 166 -15.05 5.11 -16.31
N THR A 167 -13.79 5.19 -15.89
CA THR A 167 -12.80 4.12 -15.86
C THR A 167 -12.58 3.56 -14.45
N ILE A 168 -13.21 4.06 -13.39
CA ILE A 168 -12.97 3.60 -12.02
C ILE A 168 -14.09 2.66 -11.55
N ARG A 169 -13.78 1.38 -11.30
CA ARG A 169 -14.70 0.46 -10.62
C ARG A 169 -14.62 0.67 -9.11
N VAL A 170 -15.71 1.14 -8.51
CA VAL A 170 -15.87 1.29 -7.06
C VAL A 170 -16.50 0.00 -6.51
N CYS A 171 -15.79 -0.70 -5.63
CA CYS A 171 -16.37 -1.79 -4.86
C CYS A 171 -16.83 -1.22 -3.51
N PHE A 172 -18.15 -1.27 -3.27
CA PHE A 172 -18.76 -1.08 -1.94
C PHE A 172 -18.68 -2.40 -1.18
#